data_AF-A0A370GJ51-F1
#
_entry.id   AF-A0A370GJ51-F1
#
_cell.length_a   1.000
_cell.length_b   1.000
_cell.length_c   1.000
_cell.angle_alpha   90.00
_cell.angle_beta   90.00
_cell.angle_gamma   90.00
#
_symmetry.space_group_name_H-M   'P 1'
#
loop_
_entity.id
_entity.type
_entity.pdbx_description
1 polymer ?
#
loop_
_entity_poly.entity_id
_entity_poly.type
_entity_poly.pdbx_seq_one_letter_code
_entity_poly.pdbx_strand_id
1 'polypeptide(L)'
;MNTATAWLVLVALVVIFGGAVKVLLRGDFDDETDDFGEAPANTFEIVTYTHTAPGRPFTVPQAHRAMQQHRTCRREDCPRKRAAYQALVDARHIRPDSGRAF
;
A
#
# COMPACT_ATOMS: atom_id res chain seq x y z
N MET A 1 -12.06 5.90 -46.71
CA MET A 1 -12.28 5.87 -45.25
C MET A 1 -12.97 7.16 -44.85
N ASN A 2 -14.17 7.01 -44.30
CA ASN A 2 -15.01 8.07 -43.79
C ASN A 2 -14.36 8.66 -42.53
N THR A 3 -14.10 9.97 -42.54
CA THR A 3 -13.49 10.68 -41.41
C THR A 3 -14.31 10.52 -40.12
N ALA A 4 -15.63 10.39 -40.24
CA ALA A 4 -16.54 10.09 -39.14
C ALA A 4 -16.20 8.77 -38.41
N THR A 5 -15.88 7.70 -39.13
CA THR A 5 -15.50 6.40 -38.52
C THR A 5 -14.14 6.48 -37.85
N ALA A 6 -13.20 7.24 -38.41
CA ALA A 6 -11.88 7.46 -37.79
C ALA A 6 -12.01 8.18 -36.45
N TRP A 7 -12.88 9.20 -36.36
CA TRP A 7 -13.15 9.92 -35.12
C TRP A 7 -13.83 9.06 -34.06
N LEU A 8 -14.80 8.22 -34.45
CA LEU A 8 -15.46 7.31 -33.50
C LEU A 8 -14.49 6.28 -32.91
N VAL A 9 -13.58 5.74 -33.72
CA VAL A 9 -12.55 4.80 -33.25
C VAL A 9 -11.59 5.47 -32.27
N LEU A 10 -11.15 6.70 -32.56
CA LEU A 10 -10.29 7.46 -31.65
C LEU A 10 -10.95 7.71 -30.30
N VAL A 11 -12.22 8.15 -30.28
CA VAL A 11 -12.96 8.38 -29.05
C VAL A 11 -13.13 7.08 -28.26
N ALA A 12 -13.47 5.98 -28.93
CA ALA A 12 -13.60 4.67 -28.30
C ALA A 12 -12.28 4.21 -27.66
N LEU A 13 -11.15 4.36 -28.37
CA LEU A 13 -9.83 4.01 -27.85
C LEU A 13 -9.45 4.85 -26.63
N VAL A 14 -9.74 6.15 -26.62
CA VAL A 14 -9.47 7.03 -25.47
C VAL A 14 -10.30 6.62 -24.25
N VAL A 15 -11.58 6.29 -24.44
CA VAL A 15 -12.45 5.84 -23.34
C VAL A 15 -11.99 4.49 -22.77
N ILE A 16 -11.65 3.53 -23.63
CA ILE A 16 -11.16 2.21 -23.22
C ILE A 16 -9.82 2.35 -22.50
N PHE A 17 -8.89 3.11 -23.06
CA PHE A 17 -7.58 3.34 -22.46
C PHE A 17 -7.70 4.07 -21.12
N GLY A 18 -8.52 5.13 -21.04
CA GLY A 18 -8.80 5.84 -19.78
C GLY A 18 -9.44 4.94 -18.72
N GLY A 19 -10.37 4.07 -19.13
CA GLY A 19 -10.97 3.06 -18.25
C GLY A 19 -9.96 2.04 -17.74
N ALA A 20 -9.12 1.50 -18.63
CA ALA A 20 -8.05 0.56 -18.28
C ALA A 20 -7.03 1.20 -17.33
N VAL A 21 -6.59 2.42 -17.61
CA VAL A 21 -5.70 3.19 -16.74
C VAL A 21 -6.35 3.43 -15.38
N LYS A 22 -7.62 3.83 -15.33
CA LYS A 22 -8.36 4.01 -14.06
C LYS A 22 -8.45 2.71 -13.26
N VAL A 23 -8.73 1.58 -13.89
CA VAL A 23 -8.81 0.27 -13.23
C VAL A 23 -7.45 -0.17 -12.71
N LEU A 24 -6.39 0.00 -13.51
CA LEU A 24 -5.03 -0.33 -13.12
C LEU A 24 -4.52 0.58 -12.00
N LEU A 25 -4.87 1.87 -12.03
CA LEU A 25 -4.54 2.81 -10.94
C LEU A 25 -5.38 2.55 -9.68
N ARG A 26 -6.62 2.09 -9.80
CA ARG A 26 -7.49 1.84 -8.64
C ARG A 26 -6.94 0.74 -7.73
N GLY A 27 -6.24 -0.25 -8.28
CA GLY A 27 -5.54 -1.28 -7.50
C GLY A 27 -4.42 -0.75 -6.59
N ASP A 28 -3.87 0.44 -6.88
CA ASP A 28 -2.84 1.09 -6.06
C ASP A 28 -3.44 2.04 -4.99
N PHE A 29 -4.72 2.42 -5.09
CA PHE A 29 -5.35 3.44 -4.25
C PHE A 29 -6.48 2.95 -3.32
N ASP A 30 -6.90 1.68 -3.36
CA ASP A 30 -7.85 1.14 -2.37
C ASP A 30 -7.15 0.77 -1.04
N ASP A 31 -6.25 1.64 -0.59
CA ASP A 31 -5.78 1.72 0.79
C ASP A 31 -5.96 3.17 1.26
N GLU A 32 -6.76 3.32 2.32
CA GLU A 32 -7.00 4.56 3.07
C GLU A 32 -8.25 5.38 2.69
N THR A 33 -9.41 4.88 3.14
CA THR A 33 -10.44 5.75 3.74
C THR A 33 -11.09 5.02 4.91
N ASP A 34 -10.39 5.00 6.05
CA ASP A 34 -11.02 4.91 7.36
C ASP A 34 -10.62 6.16 8.15
N ASP A 35 -11.55 7.11 8.16
CA ASP A 35 -11.78 8.13 9.20
C ASP A 35 -10.55 8.87 9.76
N PHE A 36 -10.08 9.87 9.02
CA PHE A 36 -9.57 11.10 9.61
C PHE A 36 -10.51 12.23 9.19
N GLY A 37 -11.38 12.67 10.10
CA GLY A 37 -12.05 13.95 9.95
C GLY A 37 -11.02 15.08 9.98
N GLU A 38 -10.64 15.59 8.80
CA GLU A 38 -10.61 17.02 8.44
C GLU A 38 -10.03 17.18 7.00
N ALA A 39 -10.63 18.04 6.18
CA ALA A 39 -10.35 18.20 4.75
C ALA A 39 -9.18 19.19 4.44
N PRO A 40 -8.72 19.37 3.17
CA PRO A 40 -7.37 18.96 2.77
C PRO A 40 -6.50 20.11 2.23
N ALA A 41 -5.20 20.04 2.47
CA ALA A 41 -4.22 20.83 1.71
C ALA A 41 -3.00 19.94 1.43
N ASN A 42 -2.91 19.49 0.17
CA ASN A 42 -1.70 19.11 -0.58
C ASN A 42 -0.41 18.95 0.25
N THR A 43 -0.42 18.02 1.19
CA THR A 43 0.77 17.62 1.91
C THR A 43 1.35 16.49 1.10
N PHE A 44 2.42 16.79 0.37
CA PHE A 44 3.27 15.74 -0.15
C PHE A 44 3.86 15.05 1.08
N GLU A 45 3.21 13.96 1.53
CA GLU A 45 3.72 13.17 2.64
C GLU A 45 5.04 12.56 2.19
N ILE A 46 6.13 13.20 2.61
CA ILE A 46 7.45 12.60 2.55
C ILE A 46 7.36 11.38 3.45
N VAL A 47 7.25 10.19 2.84
CA VAL A 47 7.24 8.92 3.57
C VAL A 47 8.60 8.74 4.20
N THR A 48 8.81 9.36 5.36
CA THR A 48 9.99 9.13 6.17
C THR A 48 9.90 7.72 6.70
N TYR A 49 10.82 6.85 6.25
CA TYR A 49 10.97 5.48 6.73
C TYR A 49 11.45 5.51 8.18
N THR A 50 10.52 5.72 9.11
CA THR A 50 10.83 5.78 10.53
C THR A 50 11.10 4.38 11.06
N HIS A 51 12.17 4.20 11.84
CA HIS A 51 12.42 2.94 12.55
C HIS A 51 11.61 2.83 13.85
N THR A 52 10.93 3.91 14.23
CA THR A 52 10.10 4.00 15.44
C THR A 52 8.88 3.10 15.34
N ALA A 53 8.55 2.43 16.44
CA ALA A 53 7.33 1.64 16.55
C ALA A 53 6.09 2.51 16.31
N PRO A 54 5.05 2.00 15.65
CA PRO A 54 3.81 2.73 15.51
C PRO A 54 3.12 2.89 16.88
N GLY A 55 2.40 3.99 17.09
CA GLY A 55 1.61 4.19 18.30
C GLY A 55 0.40 3.25 18.43
N ARG A 56 -0.01 2.63 17.32
CA ARG A 56 -1.09 1.63 17.25
C ARG A 56 -0.60 0.37 16.52
N PRO A 57 -1.17 -0.82 16.81
CA PRO A 57 -0.88 -2.03 16.05
C PRO A 57 -1.16 -1.82 14.56
N PHE A 58 -0.36 -2.47 13.70
CA PHE A 58 -0.60 -2.43 12.27
C PHE A 58 -1.83 -3.26 11.89
N THR A 59 -2.57 -2.80 10.87
CA THR A 59 -3.45 -3.70 10.12
C THR A 59 -2.61 -4.68 9.30
N VAL A 60 -3.19 -5.81 8.89
CA VAL A 60 -2.47 -6.82 8.08
C VAL A 60 -1.89 -6.22 6.79
N PRO A 61 -2.61 -5.40 5.99
CA PRO A 61 -2.04 -4.77 4.80
C PRO A 61 -0.89 -3.80 5.12
N GLN A 62 -1.03 -3.00 6.17
CA GLN A 62 0.03 -2.07 6.61
C GLN A 62 1.27 -2.84 7.10
N ALA A 63 1.07 -3.96 7.79
CA ALA A 63 2.16 -4.79 8.28
C ALA A 63 2.94 -5.43 7.13
N HIS A 64 2.26 -5.91 6.08
CA HIS A 64 2.93 -6.39 4.86
C HIS A 64 3.75 -5.28 4.17
N ARG A 65 3.20 -4.07 4.02
CA ARG A 65 3.95 -2.93 3.47
C ARG A 65 5.16 -2.56 4.33
N ALA A 66 5.01 -2.48 5.65
CA ALA A 66 6.11 -2.19 6.56
C ALA A 66 7.24 -3.26 6.47
N MET A 67 6.87 -4.54 6.32
CA MET A 67 7.85 -5.62 6.13
C MET A 67 8.62 -5.50 4.80
N GLN A 68 7.96 -5.04 3.72
CA GLN A 68 8.60 -4.79 2.42
C GLN A 68 9.51 -3.56 2.48
N GLN A 69 9.04 -2.48 3.08
CA GLN A 69 9.76 -1.22 3.28
C GLN A 69 11.04 -1.42 4.10
N HIS A 70 10.98 -2.22 5.17
CA HIS A 70 12.11 -2.51 6.04
C HIS A 70 12.79 -3.85 5.71
N ARG A 71 12.85 -4.23 4.43
CA ARG A 71 13.47 -5.49 3.99
C ARG A 71 14.93 -5.63 4.46
N THR A 72 15.69 -4.55 4.45
CA THR A 72 17.11 -4.50 4.82
C THR A 72 17.34 -4.42 6.34
N CYS A 73 16.33 -3.97 7.10
CA CYS A 73 16.45 -3.87 8.54
C CYS A 73 16.36 -5.25 9.19
N ARG A 74 17.10 -5.46 10.27
CA ARG A 74 16.88 -6.61 11.14
C ARG A 74 15.65 -6.40 12.02
N ARG A 75 15.01 -7.48 12.47
CA ARG A 75 13.76 -7.40 13.26
C ARG A 75 14.05 -6.86 14.66
N GLU A 76 15.17 -7.28 15.22
CA GLU A 76 15.72 -6.91 16.51
C GLU A 76 16.11 -5.42 16.58
N ASP A 77 16.66 -4.86 15.48
CA ASP A 77 17.14 -3.48 15.43
C ASP A 77 16.08 -2.47 14.96
N CYS A 78 14.94 -2.95 14.42
CA CYS A 78 13.88 -2.09 13.89
C CYS A 78 12.56 -2.30 14.62
N PRO A 79 12.21 -1.44 15.60
CA PRO A 79 10.94 -1.49 16.31
C PRO A 79 9.72 -1.52 15.39
N ARG A 80 9.73 -0.75 14.29
CA ARG A 80 8.63 -0.75 13.31
C ARG A 80 8.46 -2.11 12.63
N LYS A 81 9.57 -2.73 12.19
CA LYS A 81 9.55 -4.06 11.56
C LYS A 81 9.07 -5.14 12.55
N ARG A 82 9.49 -5.05 13.80
CA ARG A 82 9.04 -5.95 14.86
C ARG A 82 7.54 -5.83 15.12
N ALA A 83 7.00 -4.62 15.20
CA ALA A 83 5.55 -4.41 15.36
C ALA A 83 4.76 -4.96 14.16
N ALA A 84 5.27 -4.76 12.93
CA ALA A 84 4.66 -5.34 11.73
C ALA A 84 4.69 -6.87 11.74
N TYR A 85 5.83 -7.46 12.11
CA TYR A 85 5.96 -8.90 12.24
C TYR A 85 4.97 -9.47 13.27
N GLN A 86 4.84 -8.83 14.44
CA GLN A 86 3.89 -9.23 15.48
C GLN A 86 2.45 -9.20 14.97
N ALA A 87 2.03 -8.12 14.31
CA ALA A 87 0.69 -8.01 13.74
C ALA A 87 0.38 -9.17 12.76
N LEU A 88 1.36 -9.59 11.95
CA LEU A 88 1.20 -10.73 11.03
C LEU A 88 1.17 -12.08 11.75
N VAL A 89 1.87 -12.22 12.87
CA VAL A 89 1.81 -13.43 13.72
C VAL A 89 0.44 -13.52 14.40
N ASP A 90 -0.05 -12.42 14.97
CA ASP A 90 -1.34 -12.36 15.66
C ASP A 90 -2.49 -12.65 14.69
N ALA A 91 -2.40 -12.16 13.45
CA ALA A 91 -3.32 -12.48 12.38
C ALA A 91 -3.14 -13.90 11.80
N ARG A 92 -2.14 -14.67 12.26
CA ARG A 92 -1.77 -16.02 11.79
C ARG A 92 -1.31 -16.09 10.32
N HIS A 93 -0.84 -14.98 9.75
CA HIS A 93 -0.21 -14.94 8.43
C HIS A 93 1.26 -15.40 8.45
N ILE A 94 1.93 -15.27 9.60
CA ILE A 94 3.29 -15.75 9.82
C ILE A 94 3.29 -16.72 11.00
N ARG A 95 3.84 -17.92 10.80
CA ARG A 95 4.15 -18.83 11.90
C ARG A 95 5.60 -18.61 12.32
N PRO A 96 5.86 -18.17 13.56
CA PRO A 96 7.23 -18.06 14.07
C PRO A 96 7.92 -19.42 13.99
N ASP A 97 9.14 -19.44 13.45
CA ASP A 97 10.01 -20.60 13.55
C ASP A 97 10.44 -20.73 15.01
N SER A 98 9.97 -21.77 15.68
CA SER A 98 10.21 -22.03 17.11
C SER A 98 11.70 -22.20 17.43
N GLY A 99 12.56 -22.42 16.43
CA GLY A 99 14.01 -22.49 16.58
C GLY A 99 14.76 -21.15 16.44
N ARG A 100 14.08 -20.07 16.01
CA ARG A 100 14.67 -18.72 15.83
C ARG A 100 13.97 -17.64 16.66
N ALA A 101 13.39 -18.04 17.78
CA ALA A 101 13.03 -17.10 18.82
C ALA A 101 14.33 -16.76 19.56
N PHE A 102 14.99 -15.64 19.24
CA PHE A 102 15.66 -14.68 20.13
C PHE A 102 16.16 -13.51 19.28
#